data_AF-A0A349DX87-F1
#
_entry.id   AF-A0A349DX87-F1
#
_cell.length_a   1.000
_cell.length_b   1.000
_cell.length_c   1.000
_cell.angle_alpha   90.00
_cell.angle_beta   90.00
_cell.angle_gamma   90.00
#
_symmetry.space_group_name_H-M   'P 1'
#
loop_
_entity.id
_entity.type
_entity.pdbx_description
1 polymer ?
#
loop_
_entity_poly.entity_id
_entity_poly.type
_entity_poly.pdbx_seq_one_letter_code
_entity_poly.pdbx_strand_id
1 'polypeptide(L)'
;MKSILTNLMVVCALSFMFACGGKSSTEIAAENRKSGNSPELAKHLKKEHDIMAKEHEFMEKEHRALKKEFDDMDKKYEAAHGGKRDKVYEDAAKDHKKLLDDHTKLVNDHMVLIKQHDEVTRKHGNKEMTDEDFHKAHNALREKHHQMKVKHLEMKSLHDAFEIDFDQLMGKYN
;
A
#
# COMPACT_ATOMS: atom_id res chain seq x y z
N MET A 1 59.32 40.98 19.43
CA MET A 1 60.17 41.39 18.28
C MET A 1 59.45 42.52 17.55
N LYS A 2 60.21 43.49 17.07
CA LYS A 2 59.81 44.82 16.57
C LYS A 2 59.10 44.78 15.20
N SER A 3 58.45 45.92 14.91
CA SER A 3 58.02 46.51 13.62
C SER A 3 56.49 46.58 13.52
N ILE A 4 55.79 47.69 13.77
CA ILE A 4 55.90 49.10 13.32
C ILE A 4 55.68 49.27 11.81
N LEU A 5 54.82 50.25 11.49
CA LEU A 5 54.65 51.02 10.23
C LEU A 5 53.77 50.39 9.14
N THR A 6 52.82 51.08 8.48
CA THR A 6 52.14 52.38 8.62
C THR A 6 51.13 52.47 7.46
N ASN A 7 50.05 53.23 7.67
CA ASN A 7 49.37 54.14 6.72
C ASN A 7 49.37 53.82 5.22
N LEU A 8 48.18 53.83 4.61
CA LEU A 8 47.77 55.01 3.82
C LEU A 8 46.25 55.01 3.58
N MET A 9 45.56 56.00 4.14
CA MET A 9 44.28 56.47 3.62
C MET A 9 44.50 57.11 2.25
N VAL A 10 43.70 56.75 1.25
CA VAL A 10 43.24 57.71 0.24
C VAL A 10 41.76 57.44 -0.03
N VAL A 11 40.95 58.35 0.51
CA VAL A 11 39.58 58.61 0.05
C VAL A 11 39.71 59.51 -1.18
N CYS A 12 39.04 59.17 -2.29
CA CYS A 12 38.43 60.16 -3.17
C CYS A 12 37.38 59.48 -4.06
N ALA A 13 36.15 59.95 -3.89
CA ALA A 13 34.98 59.63 -4.70
C ALA A 13 35.16 60.13 -6.14
N LEU A 14 34.48 59.50 -7.09
CA LEU A 14 33.73 60.19 -8.15
C LEU A 14 32.73 59.24 -8.80
N SER A 15 31.52 59.75 -8.90
CA SER A 15 30.27 59.11 -9.27
C SER A 15 30.19 58.81 -10.77
N PHE A 16 29.73 57.61 -11.12
CA PHE A 16 28.96 57.38 -12.35
C PHE A 16 27.65 56.72 -11.97
N MET A 17 26.55 57.43 -12.23
CA MET A 17 25.21 56.86 -12.26
C MET A 17 25.15 55.77 -13.34
N PHE A 18 24.45 54.67 -13.09
CA PHE A 18 23.43 54.11 -13.98
C PHE A 18 22.84 52.82 -13.38
N ALA A 19 21.53 52.67 -13.59
CA ALA A 19 20.73 51.45 -13.48
C ALA A 19 20.35 50.92 -12.09
N CYS A 20 19.13 51.29 -11.68
CA CYS A 20 18.25 50.41 -10.90
C CYS A 20 18.24 49.02 -11.55
N GLY A 21 18.68 48.01 -10.80
CA GLY A 21 18.59 46.61 -11.18
C GLY A 21 18.42 45.81 -9.91
N GLY A 22 17.30 46.03 -9.21
CA GLY A 22 16.87 45.15 -8.14
C GLY A 22 16.94 43.72 -8.66
N LYS A 23 17.67 42.86 -7.94
CA LYS A 23 17.63 41.41 -8.17
C LYS A 23 16.18 41.02 -8.19
N SER A 24 15.69 40.76 -9.40
CA SER A 24 14.29 40.51 -9.64
C SER A 24 13.93 39.21 -8.95
N SER A 25 12.72 39.18 -8.40
CA SER A 25 12.06 38.03 -7.79
C SER A 25 11.84 36.85 -8.75
N THR A 26 12.60 36.76 -9.84
CA THR A 26 12.46 35.79 -10.93
C THR A 26 13.53 34.70 -10.93
N GLU A 27 14.59 34.80 -10.12
CA GLU A 27 15.57 33.70 -9.98
C GLU A 27 15.29 32.76 -8.79
N ILE A 28 14.39 33.14 -7.88
CA ILE A 28 13.76 32.21 -6.91
C ILE A 28 12.54 31.49 -7.56
N ALA A 29 12.12 31.92 -8.74
CA ALA A 29 10.97 31.36 -9.45
C ALA A 29 11.30 30.14 -10.34
N ALA A 30 12.51 29.58 -10.24
CA ALA A 30 12.93 28.40 -11.01
C ALA A 30 12.95 27.07 -10.22
N GLU A 31 12.79 27.10 -8.88
CA GLU A 31 12.69 25.88 -8.05
C GLU A 31 11.25 25.35 -7.91
N ASN A 32 10.25 26.07 -8.40
CA ASN A 32 8.90 25.54 -8.60
C ASN A 32 8.71 25.00 -10.02
N ARG A 33 9.58 24.07 -10.45
CA ARG A 33 9.23 23.19 -11.57
C ARG A 33 7.99 22.43 -11.15
N LYS A 34 6.83 22.92 -11.62
CA LYS A 34 5.50 22.31 -11.53
C LYS A 34 5.63 20.79 -11.67
N SER A 35 5.68 20.15 -10.53
CA SER A 35 5.86 18.72 -10.40
C SER A 35 4.46 18.15 -10.15
N GLY A 36 4.08 17.15 -10.94
CA GLY A 36 2.70 16.67 -11.05
C GLY A 36 2.25 16.64 -12.50
N ASN A 37 2.21 15.43 -13.07
CA ASN A 37 1.78 15.04 -14.43
C ASN A 37 2.85 14.98 -15.53
N SER A 38 3.93 14.22 -15.34
CA SER A 38 4.52 13.55 -16.51
C SER A 38 3.52 12.49 -17.03
N PRO A 39 3.26 12.42 -18.34
CA PRO A 39 2.41 11.38 -18.93
C PRO A 39 2.88 9.95 -18.57
N GLU A 40 4.19 9.75 -18.42
CA GLU A 40 4.79 8.49 -18.02
C GLU A 40 4.40 8.09 -16.59
N LEU A 41 4.45 9.03 -15.64
CA LEU A 41 4.03 8.78 -14.26
C LEU A 41 2.54 8.44 -14.19
N ALA A 42 1.69 9.19 -14.87
CA ALA A 42 0.25 8.93 -14.90
C ALA A 42 -0.06 7.54 -15.48
N LYS A 43 0.64 7.15 -16.55
CA LYS A 43 0.52 5.81 -17.15
C LYS A 43 0.97 4.71 -16.19
N HIS A 44 2.05 4.94 -15.43
CA HIS A 44 2.55 3.99 -14.44
C HIS A 44 1.56 3.78 -13.29
N LEU A 45 1.07 4.87 -12.68
CA LEU A 45 0.11 4.80 -11.57
C LEU A 45 -1.21 4.17 -11.98
N LYS A 46 -1.69 4.46 -13.19
CA LYS A 46 -2.87 3.77 -13.74
C LYS A 46 -2.63 2.26 -13.82
N LYS A 47 -1.46 1.84 -14.32
CA LYS A 47 -1.14 0.41 -14.42
C LYS A 47 -1.06 -0.25 -13.04
N GLU A 48 -0.45 0.42 -12.05
CA GLU A 48 -0.40 -0.09 -10.68
C GLU A 48 -1.80 -0.24 -10.09
N HIS A 49 -2.67 0.77 -10.24
CA HIS A 49 -4.07 0.68 -9.83
C HIS A 49 -4.81 -0.48 -10.52
N ASP A 50 -4.69 -0.59 -11.85
CA ASP A 50 -5.34 -1.67 -12.61
C ASP A 50 -4.88 -3.06 -12.12
N ILE A 51 -3.63 -3.20 -11.68
CA ILE A 51 -3.11 -4.43 -11.06
C ILE A 51 -3.73 -4.65 -9.68
N MET A 52 -3.74 -3.63 -8.81
CA MET A 52 -4.33 -3.72 -7.47
C MET A 52 -5.81 -4.12 -7.53
N ALA A 53 -6.58 -3.54 -8.45
CA ALA A 53 -7.98 -3.85 -8.65
C ALA A 53 -8.20 -5.31 -9.09
N LYS A 54 -7.35 -5.83 -9.99
CA LYS A 54 -7.41 -7.23 -10.42
C LYS A 54 -7.04 -8.19 -9.30
N GLU A 55 -6.03 -7.85 -8.50
CA GLU A 55 -5.63 -8.62 -7.31
C GLU A 55 -6.78 -8.65 -6.29
N HIS A 56 -7.46 -7.52 -6.08
CA HIS A 56 -8.63 -7.45 -5.21
C HIS A 56 -9.78 -8.34 -5.72
N GLU A 57 -10.09 -8.28 -7.02
CA GLU A 57 -11.12 -9.14 -7.63
C GLU A 57 -10.76 -10.64 -7.47
N PHE A 58 -9.47 -10.98 -7.57
CA PHE A 58 -8.98 -12.32 -7.34
C PHE A 58 -9.16 -12.76 -5.87
N MET A 59 -8.76 -11.92 -4.90
CA MET A 59 -8.96 -12.20 -3.47
C MET A 59 -10.44 -12.38 -3.11
N GLU A 60 -11.32 -11.56 -3.69
CA GLU A 60 -12.77 -11.69 -3.58
C GLU A 60 -13.29 -13.05 -4.10
N LYS A 61 -12.73 -13.55 -5.21
CA LYS A 61 -13.08 -14.87 -5.75
C LYS A 61 -12.60 -15.99 -4.83
N GLU A 62 -11.36 -15.91 -4.34
CA GLU A 62 -10.82 -16.89 -3.39
C GLU A 62 -11.61 -16.89 -2.08
N HIS A 63 -12.00 -15.73 -1.55
CA HIS A 63 -12.82 -15.64 -0.35
C HIS A 63 -14.18 -16.34 -0.52
N ARG A 64 -14.84 -16.13 -1.67
CA ARG A 64 -16.10 -16.83 -1.98
C ARG A 64 -15.91 -18.35 -2.12
N ALA A 65 -14.80 -18.77 -2.73
CA ALA A 65 -14.46 -20.19 -2.85
C ALA A 65 -14.26 -20.82 -1.47
N LEU A 66 -13.44 -20.19 -0.62
CA LEU A 66 -13.16 -20.63 0.74
C LEU A 66 -14.44 -20.79 1.57
N LYS A 67 -15.36 -19.82 1.48
CA LYS A 67 -16.66 -19.90 2.18
C LYS A 67 -17.48 -21.10 1.72
N LYS A 68 -17.54 -21.32 0.41
CA LYS A 68 -18.28 -22.46 -0.16
C LYS A 68 -17.64 -23.79 0.24
N GLU A 69 -16.32 -23.87 0.20
CA GLU A 69 -15.57 -25.06 0.61
C GLU A 69 -15.83 -25.40 2.08
N PHE A 70 -15.83 -24.40 2.97
CA PHE A 70 -16.18 -24.60 4.37
C PHE A 70 -17.61 -25.11 4.55
N ASP A 71 -18.60 -24.50 3.88
CA ASP A 71 -20.00 -24.96 3.92
C ASP A 71 -20.14 -26.40 3.40
N ASP A 72 -19.36 -26.78 2.38
CA ASP A 72 -19.36 -28.12 1.81
C ASP A 72 -18.67 -29.14 2.73
N MET A 73 -17.59 -28.75 3.41
CA MET A 73 -16.91 -29.56 4.43
C MET A 73 -17.81 -29.81 5.64
N ASP A 74 -18.52 -28.79 6.11
CA ASP A 74 -19.46 -28.91 7.23
C ASP A 74 -20.58 -29.91 6.94
N LYS A 75 -21.20 -29.82 5.77
CA LYS A 75 -22.21 -30.80 5.32
C LYS A 75 -21.65 -32.22 5.21
N LYS A 76 -20.43 -32.37 4.68
CA LYS A 76 -19.77 -33.69 4.55
C LYS A 76 -19.54 -34.31 5.92
N TYR A 77 -19.04 -33.52 6.87
CA TYR A 77 -18.79 -33.99 8.21
C TYR A 77 -20.10 -34.41 8.91
N GLU A 78 -21.14 -33.56 8.85
CA GLU A 78 -22.45 -33.90 9.41
C GLU A 78 -23.03 -35.18 8.81
N ALA A 79 -22.96 -35.36 7.49
CA ALA A 79 -23.46 -36.55 6.83
C ALA A 79 -22.72 -37.82 7.27
N ALA A 80 -21.39 -37.75 7.43
CA ALA A 80 -20.57 -38.88 7.87
C ALA A 80 -20.78 -39.23 9.35
N HIS A 81 -21.14 -38.25 10.19
CA HIS A 81 -21.25 -38.41 11.65
C HIS A 81 -22.71 -38.39 12.15
N GLY A 82 -23.68 -38.61 11.25
CA GLY A 82 -25.10 -38.72 11.61
C GLY A 82 -25.67 -37.44 12.24
N GLY A 83 -25.21 -36.28 11.78
CA GLY A 83 -25.59 -34.96 12.28
C GLY A 83 -24.98 -34.58 13.63
N LYS A 84 -24.06 -35.39 14.17
CA LYS A 84 -23.35 -35.09 15.41
C LYS A 84 -21.99 -34.48 15.11
N ARG A 85 -21.61 -33.49 15.90
CA ARG A 85 -20.29 -32.84 15.85
C ARG A 85 -19.54 -33.18 17.12
N ASP A 86 -18.38 -33.81 16.99
CA ASP A 86 -17.50 -34.02 18.13
C ASP A 86 -16.68 -32.76 18.43
N LYS A 87 -16.00 -32.76 19.57
CA LYS A 87 -15.21 -31.60 20.00
C LYS A 87 -14.05 -31.29 19.04
N VAL A 88 -13.46 -32.31 18.41
CA VAL A 88 -12.31 -32.13 17.52
C VAL A 88 -12.73 -31.37 16.27
N TYR A 89 -13.87 -31.76 15.69
CA TYR A 89 -14.44 -31.04 14.56
C TYR A 89 -14.89 -29.62 14.92
N GLU A 90 -15.54 -29.42 16.07
CA GLU A 90 -15.97 -28.09 16.52
C GLU A 90 -14.78 -27.12 16.69
N ASP A 91 -13.67 -27.61 17.25
CA ASP A 91 -12.45 -26.81 17.39
C ASP A 91 -11.86 -26.44 16.01
N ALA A 92 -11.78 -27.40 15.08
CA ALA A 92 -11.30 -27.15 13.71
C ALA A 92 -12.21 -26.18 12.93
N ALA A 93 -13.54 -26.37 13.01
CA ALA A 93 -14.51 -25.51 12.36
C ALA A 93 -14.46 -24.07 12.88
N LYS A 94 -14.20 -23.89 14.18
CA LYS A 94 -13.99 -22.58 14.79
C LYS A 94 -12.74 -21.89 14.23
N ASP A 95 -11.63 -22.60 14.08
CA ASP A 95 -10.40 -22.04 13.54
C ASP A 95 -10.56 -21.66 12.06
N HIS A 96 -11.25 -22.48 11.27
CA HIS A 96 -11.57 -22.13 9.89
C HIS A 96 -12.51 -20.93 9.79
N LYS A 97 -13.52 -20.85 10.66
CA LYS A 97 -14.40 -19.67 10.72
C LYS A 97 -13.60 -18.40 11.03
N LYS A 98 -12.62 -18.48 11.92
CA LYS A 98 -11.71 -17.37 12.19
C LYS A 98 -10.88 -16.99 10.96
N LEU A 99 -10.38 -17.97 10.20
CA LEU A 99 -9.67 -17.74 8.94
C LEU A 99 -10.56 -17.00 7.92
N LEU A 100 -11.83 -17.40 7.78
CA LEU A 100 -12.82 -16.71 6.95
C LEU A 100 -13.08 -15.26 7.39
N ASP A 101 -13.22 -15.03 8.69
CA ASP A 101 -13.42 -13.68 9.24
C ASP A 101 -12.18 -12.79 9.01
N ASP A 102 -10.98 -13.34 9.21
CA ASP A 102 -9.72 -12.63 8.95
C ASP A 102 -9.53 -12.33 7.46
N HIS A 103 -9.91 -13.25 6.57
CA HIS A 103 -9.86 -13.04 5.12
C HIS A 103 -10.90 -11.98 4.68
N THR A 104 -12.11 -11.99 5.25
CA THR A 104 -13.12 -10.94 5.05
C THR A 104 -12.56 -9.57 5.39
N LYS A 105 -11.87 -9.48 6.54
CA LYS A 105 -11.21 -8.24 6.96
C LYS A 105 -10.13 -7.82 5.98
N LEU A 106 -9.28 -8.75 5.53
CA LEU A 106 -8.20 -8.46 4.60
C LEU A 106 -8.71 -7.93 3.25
N VAL A 107 -9.76 -8.54 2.69
CA VAL A 107 -10.40 -8.09 1.45
C VAL A 107 -10.97 -6.67 1.60
N ASN A 108 -11.67 -6.40 2.71
CA ASN A 108 -12.19 -5.06 3.00
C ASN A 108 -11.06 -4.02 3.17
N ASP A 109 -10.00 -4.36 3.89
CA ASP A 109 -8.84 -3.49 4.08
C ASP A 109 -8.16 -3.18 2.73
N HIS A 110 -8.10 -4.16 1.80
CA HIS A 110 -7.53 -3.97 0.47
C HIS A 110 -8.34 -3.02 -0.40
N MET A 111 -9.68 -3.08 -0.33
CA MET A 111 -10.56 -2.10 -0.96
C MET A 111 -10.34 -0.68 -0.42
N VAL A 112 -10.12 -0.54 0.90
CA VAL A 112 -9.76 0.76 1.49
C VAL A 112 -8.42 1.25 0.95
N LEU A 113 -7.43 0.37 0.81
CA LEU A 113 -6.12 0.72 0.27
C LEU A 113 -6.20 1.20 -1.19
N ILE A 114 -7.03 0.56 -2.03
CA ILE A 114 -7.27 0.99 -3.41
C ILE A 114 -7.87 2.40 -3.45
N LYS A 115 -8.87 2.68 -2.62
CA LYS A 115 -9.45 4.03 -2.52
C LYS A 115 -8.45 5.08 -2.05
N GLN A 116 -7.54 4.72 -1.14
CA GLN A 116 -6.46 5.59 -0.70
C GLN A 116 -5.46 5.87 -1.82
N HIS A 117 -5.13 4.85 -2.62
CA HIS A 117 -4.29 5.02 -3.80
C HIS A 117 -4.92 6.00 -4.80
N ASP A 118 -6.20 5.84 -5.12
CA ASP A 118 -6.92 6.75 -6.01
C ASP A 118 -6.90 8.20 -5.53
N GLU A 119 -7.16 8.39 -4.25
CA GLU A 119 -7.18 9.73 -3.66
C GLU A 119 -5.80 10.39 -3.68
N VAL A 120 -4.73 9.64 -3.37
CA VAL A 120 -3.36 10.15 -3.43
C VAL A 120 -2.95 10.48 -4.86
N THR A 121 -3.25 9.61 -5.83
CA THR A 121 -2.98 9.86 -7.26
C THR A 121 -3.78 11.05 -7.78
N ARG A 122 -5.06 11.18 -7.41
CA ARG A 122 -5.91 12.31 -7.80
C ARG A 122 -5.39 13.63 -7.23
N LYS A 123 -5.06 13.69 -5.93
CA LYS A 123 -4.50 14.88 -5.30
C LYS A 123 -3.21 15.33 -5.95
N HIS A 124 -2.30 14.39 -6.25
CA HIS A 124 -1.06 14.70 -6.97
C HIS A 124 -1.35 15.21 -8.39
N GLY A 125 -2.24 14.55 -9.13
CA GLY A 125 -2.63 14.97 -10.48
C GLY A 125 -3.31 16.33 -10.54
N ASN A 126 -4.05 16.70 -9.50
CA ASN A 126 -4.70 18.00 -9.33
C ASN A 126 -3.78 19.08 -8.74
N LYS A 127 -2.52 18.75 -8.40
CA LYS A 127 -1.57 19.65 -7.74
C LYS A 127 -2.05 20.15 -6.36
N GLU A 128 -2.88 19.34 -5.70
CA GLU A 128 -3.33 19.52 -4.32
C GLU A 128 -2.30 18.94 -3.31
N MET A 129 -1.22 18.33 -3.80
CA MET A 129 -0.17 17.67 -3.03
C MET A 129 1.19 17.88 -3.70
N THR A 130 2.27 18.03 -2.92
CA THR A 130 3.64 18.13 -3.44
C THR A 130 4.18 16.78 -3.91
N ASP A 131 5.23 16.77 -4.72
CA ASP A 131 5.89 15.51 -5.13
C ASP A 131 6.48 14.75 -3.94
N GLU A 132 7.04 15.47 -2.96
CA GLU A 132 7.61 14.88 -1.75
C GLU A 132 6.53 14.15 -0.93
N ASP A 133 5.40 14.83 -0.69
CA ASP A 133 4.25 14.26 0.01
C ASP A 133 3.67 13.07 -0.75
N PHE A 134 3.58 13.16 -2.08
CA PHE A 134 3.12 12.08 -2.94
C PHE A 134 4.01 10.86 -2.83
N HIS A 135 5.33 11.00 -2.99
CA HIS A 135 6.26 9.87 -2.89
C HIS A 135 6.20 9.20 -1.51
N LYS A 136 6.12 9.99 -0.44
CA LYS A 136 5.98 9.47 0.92
C LYS A 136 4.68 8.68 1.09
N ALA A 137 3.55 9.24 0.67
CA ALA A 137 2.25 8.58 0.76
C ALA A 137 2.19 7.32 -0.11
N HIS A 138 2.63 7.42 -1.36
CA HIS A 138 2.62 6.32 -2.32
C HIS A 138 3.52 5.15 -1.87
N ASN A 139 4.72 5.42 -1.36
CA ASN A 139 5.60 4.38 -0.82
C ASN A 139 4.98 3.69 0.40
N ALA A 140 4.31 4.43 1.29
CA ALA A 140 3.60 3.85 2.42
C ALA A 140 2.42 2.95 1.97
N LEU A 141 1.70 3.33 0.90
CA LEU A 141 0.65 2.50 0.32
C LEU A 141 1.22 1.22 -0.32
N ARG A 142 2.34 1.32 -1.04
CA ARG A 142 3.04 0.16 -1.62
C ARG A 142 3.50 -0.83 -0.56
N GLU A 143 4.05 -0.34 0.55
CA GLU A 143 4.47 -1.18 1.67
C GLU A 143 3.28 -1.90 2.31
N LYS A 144 2.19 -1.17 2.59
CA LYS A 144 0.94 -1.79 3.08
C LYS A 144 0.41 -2.84 2.11
N HIS A 145 0.45 -2.56 0.81
CA HIS A 145 0.01 -3.52 -0.19
C HIS A 145 0.87 -4.80 -0.17
N HIS A 146 2.18 -4.66 -0.04
CA HIS A 146 3.10 -5.79 0.10
C HIS A 146 2.78 -6.63 1.35
N GLN A 147 2.58 -5.99 2.50
CA GLN A 147 2.20 -6.68 3.74
C GLN A 147 0.87 -7.42 3.62
N MET A 148 -0.11 -6.85 2.93
CA MET A 148 -1.38 -7.52 2.63
C MET A 148 -1.18 -8.78 1.77
N LYS A 149 -0.29 -8.75 0.77
CA LYS A 149 0.04 -9.92 -0.05
C LYS A 149 0.69 -11.04 0.77
N VAL A 150 1.63 -10.68 1.66
CA VAL A 150 2.25 -11.64 2.57
C VAL A 150 1.19 -12.30 3.45
N LYS A 151 0.32 -11.50 4.08
CA LYS A 151 -0.77 -12.01 4.91
C LYS A 151 -1.74 -12.91 4.13
N HIS A 152 -2.03 -12.57 2.88
CA HIS A 152 -2.88 -13.39 2.00
C HIS A 152 -2.25 -14.78 1.75
N LEU A 153 -0.94 -14.85 1.49
CA LEU A 153 -0.22 -16.10 1.29
C LEU A 153 -0.13 -16.95 2.57
N GLU A 154 0.01 -16.31 3.73
CA GLU A 154 -0.04 -16.98 5.03
C GLU A 154 -1.42 -17.62 5.25
N MET A 155 -2.50 -16.88 4.98
CA MET A 155 -3.87 -17.40 5.06
C MET A 155 -4.11 -18.59 4.13
N LYS A 156 -3.56 -18.54 2.92
CA LYS A 156 -3.64 -19.67 1.98
C LYS A 156 -2.94 -20.91 2.53
N SER A 157 -1.75 -20.75 3.09
CA SER A 157 -1.02 -21.87 3.72
C SER A 157 -1.80 -22.45 4.90
N LEU A 158 -2.48 -21.62 5.69
CA LEU A 158 -3.33 -22.07 6.80
C LEU A 158 -4.57 -22.83 6.31
N HIS A 159 -5.17 -22.39 5.20
CA HIS A 159 -6.27 -23.11 4.56
C HIS A 159 -5.82 -24.48 4.05
N ASP A 160 -4.70 -24.55 3.34
CA ASP A 160 -4.15 -25.81 2.82
C ASP A 160 -3.87 -26.81 3.98
N ALA A 161 -3.37 -26.33 5.12
CA ALA A 161 -3.18 -27.15 6.32
C ALA A 161 -4.51 -27.64 6.89
N PHE A 162 -5.52 -26.79 6.97
CA PHE A 162 -6.86 -27.17 7.42
C PHE A 162 -7.48 -28.25 6.53
N GLU A 163 -7.33 -28.16 5.21
CA GLU A 163 -7.86 -29.19 4.29
C GLU A 163 -7.25 -30.57 4.56
N ILE A 164 -5.95 -30.62 4.84
CA ILE A 164 -5.24 -31.85 5.21
C ILE A 164 -5.79 -32.41 6.52
N ASP A 165 -5.91 -31.56 7.55
CA ASP A 165 -6.44 -31.97 8.85
C ASP A 165 -7.89 -32.46 8.73
N PHE A 166 -8.71 -31.78 7.93
CA PHE A 166 -10.09 -32.19 7.66
C PHE A 166 -10.14 -33.57 6.97
N ASP A 167 -9.29 -33.82 5.97
CA ASP A 167 -9.25 -35.12 5.31
C ASP A 167 -8.79 -36.25 6.26
N GLN A 168 -7.90 -35.96 7.21
CA GLN A 168 -7.53 -36.89 8.28
C GLN A 168 -8.71 -37.17 9.21
N LEU A 169 -9.46 -36.13 9.63
CA LEU A 169 -10.68 -36.29 10.43
C LEU A 169 -11.74 -37.14 9.73
N MET A 170 -11.81 -37.03 8.40
CA MET A 170 -12.70 -37.83 7.57
C MET A 170 -12.20 -39.25 7.29
N GLY A 171 -11.03 -39.65 7.83
CA GLY A 171 -10.47 -40.99 7.69
C GLY A 171 -9.97 -41.33 6.27
N LYS A 172 -9.63 -40.32 5.45
CA LYS A 172 -9.14 -40.54 4.08
C LYS A 172 -7.67 -40.97 3.99
N TYR A 173 -6.92 -40.81 5.07
CA TYR A 173 -5.53 -41.26 5.18
C TYR A 173 -5.42 -42.32 6.26
N ASN A 174 -5.81 -43.56 5.92
CA ASN A 174 -5.50 -44.77 6.67
C ASN A 174 -4.37 -45.52 5.98
#